data_AF-A0A5M8QPT5-F1
#
_entry.id   AF-A0A5M8QPT5-F1
#
_cell.length_a   1.000
_cell.length_b   1.000
_cell.length_c   1.000
_cell.angle_alpha   90.00
_cell.angle_beta   90.00
_cell.angle_gamma   90.00
#
_symmetry.space_group_name_H-M   'P 1'
#
loop_
_entity.id
_entity.type
_entity.pdbx_description
1 polymer ?
#
loop_
_entity_poly.entity_id
_entity_poly.type
_entity_poly.pdbx_seq_one_letter_code
_entity_poly.pdbx_strand_id
1 'polypeptide(L)'
;MSNAQHTNLDQRTREEKEREAAMGEISAVLLNLEHAISRAEKALKSIRKTGAHPNAELALDRELEVLRASRKRLMQQTYYGALDSLQMF
;
A
#
# COMPACT_ATOMS: atom_id res chain seq x y z
N MET A 1 -7.29 32.60 -33.36
CA MET A 1 -6.37 31.51 -32.95
C MET A 1 -7.08 30.71 -31.88
N SER A 2 -7.70 29.60 -32.26
CA SER A 2 -8.67 28.86 -31.43
C SER A 2 -8.02 27.62 -30.82
N ASN A 3 -8.28 27.43 -29.54
CA ASN A 3 -7.94 26.30 -28.67
C ASN A 3 -8.09 24.94 -29.37
N ALA A 4 -6.97 24.31 -29.75
CA ALA A 4 -6.92 22.93 -30.24
C ALA A 4 -6.23 21.98 -29.26
N GLN A 5 -6.31 22.25 -27.95
CA GLN A 5 -5.63 21.46 -26.91
C GLN A 5 -6.59 20.76 -25.93
N HIS A 6 -7.91 20.77 -26.17
CA HIS A 6 -8.90 20.25 -25.21
C HIS A 6 -9.54 18.88 -25.56
N THR A 7 -8.99 18.10 -26.50
CA THR A 7 -9.68 16.90 -27.02
C THR A 7 -8.98 15.56 -26.79
N ASN A 8 -7.92 15.47 -25.97
CA ASN A 8 -7.21 14.20 -25.74
C ASN A 8 -7.16 13.75 -24.26
N LEU A 9 -8.11 14.19 -23.43
CA LEU A 9 -8.20 13.75 -22.03
C LEU A 9 -9.21 12.60 -21.84
N ASP A 10 -10.11 12.38 -22.80
CA ASP A 10 -11.23 11.43 -22.69
C ASP A 10 -11.08 10.14 -23.51
N GLN A 11 -9.97 9.96 -24.24
CA GLN A 11 -9.73 8.77 -25.07
C GLN A 11 -9.20 7.56 -24.28
N ARG A 12 -9.41 7.50 -22.96
CA ARG A 12 -9.13 6.27 -22.20
C ARG A 12 -10.17 5.21 -22.56
N THR A 13 -9.69 4.06 -22.99
CA THR A 13 -10.47 2.85 -23.16
C THR A 13 -11.14 2.46 -21.84
N ARG A 14 -12.21 1.66 -21.92
CA ARG A 14 -12.89 1.14 -20.72
C ARG A 14 -11.93 0.36 -19.81
N GLU A 15 -11.03 -0.43 -20.41
CA GLU A 15 -10.02 -1.22 -19.70
C GLU A 15 -9.04 -0.33 -18.94
N GLU A 16 -8.60 0.79 -19.53
CA GLU A 16 -7.73 1.76 -18.85
C GLU A 16 -8.41 2.42 -17.66
N LYS A 17 -9.70 2.76 -17.80
CA LYS A 17 -10.50 3.33 -16.70
C LYS A 17 -10.70 2.33 -15.57
N GLU A 18 -11.01 1.07 -15.89
CA GLU A 18 -11.17 0.00 -14.91
C GLU A 18 -9.84 -0.31 -14.19
N ARG A 19 -8.72 -0.33 -14.93
CA ARG A 19 -7.37 -0.47 -14.34
C ARG A 19 -7.04 0.68 -13.40
N GLU A 20 -7.30 1.92 -13.79
CA GLU A 20 -7.04 3.09 -12.95
C GLU A 20 -7.86 3.06 -11.65
N ALA A 21 -9.15 2.73 -11.75
CA ALA A 21 -10.01 2.56 -10.58
C ALA A 21 -9.47 1.49 -9.63
N ALA A 22 -9.08 0.31 -10.16
CA ALA A 22 -8.48 -0.75 -9.36
C ALA A 22 -7.17 -0.30 -8.69
N MET A 23 -6.30 0.42 -9.40
CA MET A 23 -5.06 0.96 -8.83
C MET A 23 -5.32 2.05 -7.78
N GLY A 24 -6.40 2.82 -7.90
CA GLY A 24 -6.86 3.76 -6.89
C GLY A 24 -7.23 3.05 -5.57
N GLU A 25 -8.00 1.97 -5.64
CA GLU A 25 -8.36 1.17 -4.45
C GLU A 25 -7.14 0.55 -3.78
N ILE A 26 -6.20 0.00 -4.58
CA ILE A 26 -4.92 -0.50 -4.06
C ILE A 26 -4.13 0.60 -3.36
N SER A 27 -4.08 1.81 -3.94
CA SER A 27 -3.38 2.96 -3.33
C SER A 27 -3.98 3.30 -1.97
N ALA A 28 -5.32 3.28 -1.87
CA ALA A 28 -6.02 3.54 -0.62
C ALA A 28 -5.69 2.48 0.46
N VAL A 29 -5.63 1.21 0.08
CA VAL A 29 -5.23 0.12 1.00
C VAL A 29 -3.78 0.29 1.46
N LEU A 30 -2.85 0.63 0.56
CA LEU A 30 -1.45 0.89 0.92
C LEU A 30 -1.33 2.06 1.90
N LEU A 31 -2.09 3.14 1.70
CA LEU A 31 -2.14 4.28 2.61
C LEU A 31 -2.66 3.88 4.00
N ASN A 32 -3.69 3.03 4.06
CA ASN A 32 -4.19 2.51 5.33
C ASN A 32 -3.16 1.66 6.08
N LEU A 33 -2.37 0.85 5.35
CA LEU A 33 -1.26 0.10 5.94
C LEU A 33 -0.17 1.03 6.49
N GLU A 34 0.14 2.13 5.80
CA GLU A 34 1.08 3.15 6.31
C GLU A 34 0.59 3.80 7.59
N HIS A 35 -0.69 4.18 7.64
CA HIS A 35 -1.29 4.72 8.85
C HIS A 35 -1.23 3.73 10.01
N ALA A 36 -1.52 2.45 9.76
CA ALA A 36 -1.44 1.38 10.75
C ALA A 36 -0.01 1.19 11.27
N ILE A 37 1.00 1.15 10.38
CA ILE A 37 2.41 1.07 10.73
C ILE A 37 2.82 2.24 11.62
N SER A 38 2.50 3.48 11.22
CA SER A 38 2.83 4.69 12.00
C SER A 38 2.19 4.66 13.39
N ARG A 39 0.94 4.19 13.48
CA ARG A 39 0.24 4.06 14.77
C ARG A 39 0.85 3.00 15.67
N ALA A 40 1.26 1.86 15.10
CA ALA A 40 1.92 0.77 15.80
C ALA A 40 3.31 1.19 16.32
N GLU A 41 4.11 1.91 15.53
CA GLU A 41 5.40 2.47 15.98
C GLU A 41 5.24 3.41 17.17
N LYS A 42 4.24 4.30 17.12
CA LYS A 42 3.93 5.22 18.23
C LYS A 42 3.47 4.45 19.48
N ALA A 43 2.62 3.44 19.32
CA ALA A 43 2.16 2.59 20.42
C ALA A 43 3.34 1.84 21.06
N LEU A 44 4.22 1.25 20.25
CA LEU A 44 5.38 0.50 20.71
C LEU A 44 6.33 1.39 21.51
N LYS A 45 6.60 2.61 21.02
CA LYS A 45 7.37 3.61 21.77
C LYS A 45 6.72 3.95 23.11
N SER A 46 5.39 4.05 23.16
CA SER A 46 4.67 4.32 24.40
C SER A 46 4.75 3.15 25.39
N ILE A 47 4.57 1.91 24.91
CA ILE A 47 4.66 0.70 25.75
C ILE A 47 6.06 0.56 26.34
N ARG A 48 7.10 0.70 25.51
CA ARG A 48 8.51 0.65 25.93
C ARG A 48 8.83 1.65 27.03
N LYS A 49 8.26 2.85 27.00
CA LYS A 49 8.44 3.86 28.06
C LYS A 49 7.86 3.41 29.41
N THR A 50 6.75 2.68 29.41
CA THR A 50 6.13 2.21 30.66
C THR A 50 6.86 1.01 31.25
N GLY A 51 7.52 0.18 30.42
CA GLY A 51 8.22 -1.03 30.85
C GLY A 51 7.34 -2.11 31.49
N ALA A 52 6.03 -1.87 31.62
CA ALA A 52 5.13 -2.67 32.44
C ALA A 52 4.61 -3.94 31.75
N HIS A 53 4.75 -4.05 30.42
CA HIS A 53 4.07 -5.08 29.63
C HIS A 53 4.98 -5.67 28.53
N PRO A 54 5.98 -6.50 28.89
CA PRO A 54 6.92 -7.09 27.91
C PRO A 54 6.22 -7.96 26.86
N ASN A 55 5.14 -8.66 27.22
CA ASN A 55 4.35 -9.44 26.27
C ASN A 55 3.61 -8.56 25.26
N ALA A 56 3.12 -7.39 25.68
CA ALA A 56 2.45 -6.44 24.78
C ALA A 56 3.46 -5.79 23.83
N GLU A 57 4.67 -5.50 24.32
CA GLU A 57 5.77 -5.03 23.47
C GLU A 57 6.11 -6.07 22.40
N LEU A 58 6.38 -7.31 22.80
CA LEU A 58 6.75 -8.38 21.86
C LEU A 58 5.65 -8.67 20.83
N ALA A 59 4.38 -8.66 21.25
CA ALA A 59 3.26 -8.88 20.35
C ALA A 59 3.16 -7.75 19.31
N LEU A 60 3.26 -6.49 19.74
CA LEU A 60 3.15 -5.35 18.84
C LEU A 60 4.36 -5.20 17.90
N ASP A 61 5.56 -5.52 18.39
CA ASP A 61 6.79 -5.52 17.57
C ASP A 61 6.70 -6.56 16.45
N ARG A 62 6.19 -7.76 16.74
CA ARG A 62 5.94 -8.80 15.71
C ARG A 62 4.89 -8.37 14.69
N GLU A 63 3.77 -7.81 15.15
CA GLU A 63 2.70 -7.36 14.25
C GLU A 63 3.17 -6.21 13.34
N LEU A 64 4.03 -5.32 13.85
CA LEU A 64 4.62 -4.25 13.05
C LEU A 64 5.43 -4.79 11.86
N GLU A 65 6.19 -5.87 12.07
CA GLU A 65 6.93 -6.53 10.99
C GLU A 65 6.00 -7.21 9.97
N VAL A 66 4.90 -7.81 10.43
CA VAL A 66 3.85 -8.36 9.55
C VAL A 66 3.22 -7.27 8.68
N LEU A 67 2.90 -6.11 9.25
CA LEU A 67 2.33 -4.97 8.52
C LEU A 67 3.30 -4.43 7.47
N ARG A 68 4.58 -4.28 7.83
CA ARG A 68 5.63 -3.83 6.90
C ARG A 68 5.82 -4.79 5.73
N ALA A 69 5.87 -6.10 6.02
CA ALA A 69 5.98 -7.13 5.00
C ALA A 69 4.75 -7.13 4.08
N SER A 70 3.55 -6.98 4.63
CA SER A 70 2.29 -6.94 3.89
C SER A 70 2.22 -5.73 2.95
N ARG A 71 2.57 -4.53 3.44
CA ARG A 71 2.63 -3.32 2.61
C ARG A 71 3.63 -3.47 1.48
N LYS A 72 4.85 -3.96 1.78
CA LYS A 72 5.89 -4.19 0.77
C LYS A 72 5.43 -5.17 -0.31
N ARG A 73 4.85 -6.30 0.11
CA ARG A 73 4.34 -7.33 -0.79
C ARG A 73 3.25 -6.78 -1.71
N LEU A 74 2.26 -6.08 -1.14
CA LEU A 74 1.18 -5.49 -1.93
C LEU A 74 1.72 -4.49 -2.96
N MET A 75 2.59 -3.58 -2.54
CA MET A 75 3.24 -2.62 -3.45
C MET A 75 3.99 -3.31 -4.58
N GLN A 76 4.75 -4.36 -4.27
CA GLN A 76 5.49 -5.13 -5.28
C GLN A 76 4.56 -5.82 -6.26
N GLN A 77 3.50 -6.47 -5.78
CA GLN A 77 2.56 -7.20 -6.64
C GLN A 77 1.76 -6.26 -7.56
N THR A 78 1.46 -5.03 -7.14
CA THR A 78 0.57 -4.15 -7.90
C THR A 78 1.29 -3.10 -8.74
N TYR A 79 2.47 -2.64 -8.33
CA TYR A 79 3.23 -1.60 -9.05
C TYR A 79 4.51 -2.09 -9.72
N TYR A 80 5.09 -3.19 -9.23
CA TYR A 80 6.36 -3.72 -9.73
C TYR A 80 6.25 -5.13 -10.32
N GLY A 81 5.05 -5.73 -10.29
CA GLY A 81 4.82 -7.16 -10.42
C GLY A 81 3.85 -7.56 -11.51
N ALA A 82 4.19 -7.21 -12.75
CA ALA A 82 4.05 -8.14 -13.87
C ALA A 82 5.45 -8.28 -14.51
N LEU A 83 6.34 -8.99 -13.83
CA LEU A 83 7.62 -9.45 -14.37
C LEU A 83 7.85 -10.94 -14.11
N ASP A 84 6.82 -11.68 -13.67
CA ASP A 84 6.89 -13.13 -13.41
C ASP A 84 5.58 -13.89 -13.75
N SER A 85 4.78 -13.41 -14.71
CA SER A 85 3.77 -14.27 -15.37
C SER A 85 4.33 -15.02 -16.59
N LEU A 86 5.66 -15.01 -16.77
CA LEU A 86 6.39 -15.81 -17.74
C LEU A 86 7.26 -16.89 -17.07
N GLN A 87 6.67 -17.68 -16.19
CA GLN A 87 7.02 -19.10 -16.06
C GLN A 87 5.70 -19.86 -16.21
N MET A 88 5.31 -20.10 -17.47
CA MET A 88 5.43 -21.39 -18.15
C MET A 88 4.59 -22.50 -17.51
N PHE A 89 3.76 -23.08 -18.39
CA PHE A 89 3.15 -24.42 -18.40
C PHE A 89 3.63 -25.41 -17.34
#